data_AF-A0A535CI39-F1
#
_entry.id   AF-A0A535CI39-F1
#
_cell.length_a   1.000
_cell.length_b   1.000
_cell.length_c   1.000
_cell.angle_alpha   90.00
_cell.angle_beta   90.00
_cell.angle_gamma   90.00
#
_symmetry.space_group_name_H-M   'P 1'
#
loop_
_entity.id
_entity.type
_entity.pdbx_description
1 polymer ?
#
loop_
_entity_poly.entity_id
_entity_poly.type
_entity_poly.pdbx_seq_one_letter_code
_entity_poly.pdbx_strand_id
1 'polypeptide(L)' 'MDDIYALLTLVDFPDAITLGLRRTTDTARSILEKTRGDLTMAVSQAQLQQRMLALQQELQNYNKL' A
#
# COMPACT_ATOMS: atom_id res chain seq x y z
N MET A 1 -3.33 -7.06 9.49
CA MET A 1 -2.55 -7.94 8.59
C MET A 1 -1.09 -7.97 9.00
N ASP A 2 -0.47 -6.81 9.23
CA ASP A 2 0.90 -6.71 9.76
C ASP A 2 1.09 -7.51 11.06
N ASP A 3 0.12 -7.49 11.98
CA ASP A 3 0.16 -8.27 13.22
C ASP A 3 0.15 -9.79 12.99
N ILE A 4 -0.60 -10.26 11.99
CA ILE A 4 -0.65 -11.69 11.61
C ILE A 4 0.69 -12.08 11.00
N TYR A 5 1.23 -11.27 10.09
CA TYR A 5 2.56 -11.49 9.51
C TYR A 5 3.65 -11.51 10.61
N ALA A 6 3.59 -10.58 11.57
CA ALA A 6 4.53 -10.52 12.69
C ALA A 6 4.45 -11.79 13.55
N LEU A 7 3.24 -12.24 13.89
CA LEU A 7 3.03 -13.47 14.64
C LEU A 7 3.57 -14.71 13.89
N LEU A 8 3.28 -14.83 12.60
CA LEU A 8 3.74 -15.97 11.78
C LEU A 8 5.27 -15.99 11.61
N THR A 9 5.91 -14.82 11.64
CA THR A 9 7.37 -14.70 11.54
C THR A 9 8.09 -15.17 12.82
N LEU A 10 7.39 -15.25 13.95
CA LEU A 10 7.94 -15.75 15.21
C LEU A 10 7.96 -17.28 15.30
N VAL A 11 7.32 -17.99 14.36
CA VAL A 11 7.24 -19.45 14.35
C VAL A 11 8.52 -20.04 13.76
N ASP A 12 9.50 -20.35 14.62
CA ASP A 12 10.80 -20.91 14.25
C ASP A 12 10.83 -22.44 14.41
N PHE A 13 10.26 -23.16 13.44
CA PHE A 13 10.31 -24.61 13.35
C PHE A 13 10.71 -25.05 11.93
N PRO A 14 11.33 -26.24 11.77
CA PRO A 14 11.66 -26.79 10.45
C PRO A 14 10.45 -26.80 9.50
N ASP A 15 10.67 -26.50 8.22
CA ASP A 15 9.62 -26.45 7.19
C ASP A 15 8.80 -27.74 7.09
N ALA A 16 9.40 -28.89 7.43
CA ALA A 16 8.72 -30.19 7.48
C ALA A 16 7.60 -30.24 8.55
N ILE A 17 7.74 -29.47 9.64
CA ILE A 17 6.75 -29.38 10.72
C ILE A 17 5.70 -28.32 10.40
N THR A 18 6.11 -27.22 9.77
CA THR A 18 5.23 -26.07 9.50
C THR A 18 4.53 -26.13 8.14
N LEU A 19 4.75 -27.20 7.37
CA LEU A 19 4.18 -27.41 6.03
C LEU A 19 4.46 -26.23 5.08
N GLY A 20 5.67 -25.66 5.16
CA GLY A 20 6.09 -24.56 4.30
C GLY A 20 5.59 -23.18 4.71
N LEU A 21 5.27 -22.97 5.99
CA LEU A 21 4.81 -21.68 6.53
C LEU A 21 5.71 -20.52 6.13
N ARG A 22 7.04 -20.69 6.16
CA ARG A 22 8.00 -19.65 5.77
C ARG A 22 7.73 -19.10 4.36
N ARG A 23 7.49 -19.99 3.40
CA ARG A 23 7.16 -19.62 2.01
C ARG A 23 5.87 -18.82 1.92
N THR A 24 4.84 -19.25 2.65
CA THR A 24 3.54 -18.56 2.68
C THR A 24 3.65 -17.19 3.34
N THR A 25 4.39 -17.08 4.46
CA THR A 25 4.66 -15.82 5.16
C THR A 25 5.47 -14.86 4.29
N ASP A 26 6.46 -15.35 3.54
CA ASP A 26 7.24 -14.53 2.59
C ASP A 26 6.37 -14.01 1.43
N THR A 27 5.44 -14.84 0.95
CA THR A 27 4.45 -14.43 -0.06
C THR A 27 3.52 -13.36 0.50
N ALA A 28 3.04 -13.53 1.73
CA ALA A 28 2.23 -12.53 2.42
C ALA A 28 2.99 -11.19 2.58
N ARG A 29 4.28 -11.21 2.93
CA ARG A 29 5.12 -10.00 2.99
C ARG A 29 5.14 -9.26 1.66
N SER A 30 5.35 -9.97 0.56
CA SER A 30 5.37 -9.37 -0.78
C SER A 30 4.05 -8.65 -1.11
N ILE A 31 2.92 -9.27 -0.78
CA ILE A 31 1.58 -8.69 -0.98
C ILE A 31 1.38 -7.44 -0.11
N LEU A 32 1.80 -7.49 1.16
CA LEU A 32 1.67 -6.36 2.08
C LEU A 32 2.48 -5.15 1.63
N GLU A 33 3.74 -5.35 1.27
CA GLU A 33 4.59 -4.26 0.80
C GLU A 33 4.08 -3.67 -0.51
N LYS A 34 3.62 -4.51 -1.45
CA LYS A 34 2.98 -4.03 -2.68
C LYS A 34 1.73 -3.20 -2.38
N THR A 35 0.86 -3.69 -1.49
CA THR A 35 -0.40 -3.01 -1.14
C THR A 35 -0.12 -1.66 -0.46
N ARG A 36 0.91 -1.57 0.39
CA ARG A 36 1.35 -0.32 1.00
C ARG A 36 1.84 0.68 -0.05
N GLY A 37 2.60 0.21 -1.04
CA GLY A 37 3.01 0.99 -2.20
C GLY A 37 1.82 1.51 -3.00
N ASP A 38 0.90 0.61 -3.37
CA ASP A 38 -0.29 0.92 -4.15
C ASP A 38 -1.18 1.95 -3.43
N LEU A 39 -1.40 1.80 -2.11
CA LEU A 39 -2.16 2.75 -1.30
C LEU A 39 -1.49 4.14 -1.26
N THR A 40 -0.18 4.19 -1.06
CA THR A 40 0.58 5.44 -1.04
C THR A 40 0.47 6.18 -2.38
N MET A 41 0.59 5.44 -3.49
CA MET A 41 0.41 5.99 -4.83
C MET A 41 -1.01 6.51 -5.03
N ALA A 42 -2.03 5.73 -4.66
CA ALA A 42 -3.43 6.12 -4.81
C ALA A 42 -3.75 7.41 -4.04
N VAL A 43 -3.30 7.53 -2.78
CA VAL A 43 -3.48 8.74 -1.98
C VAL A 43 -2.78 9.94 -2.61
N SER A 44 -1.53 9.76 -3.07
CA SER A 44 -0.76 10.83 -3.72
C SER A 44 -1.41 11.30 -5.02
N GLN A 45 -1.91 10.37 -5.84
CA GLN A 45 -2.64 10.65 -7.07
C GLN A 45 -3.94 11.41 -6.78
N ALA A 46 -4.72 10.98 -5.78
CA ALA A 46 -5.95 11.67 -5.39
C ALA A 46 -5.66 13.12 -4.95
N GLN A 47 -4.62 13.34 -4.15
CA GLN A 47 -4.22 14.70 -3.74
C GLN A 47 -3.78 15.55 -4.93
N LEU A 48 -3.01 15.00 -5.87
CA LEU A 48 -2.60 15.71 -7.08
C LEU A 48 -3.82 16.10 -7.93
N GLN A 49 -4.76 15.18 -8.14
CA GLN A 49 -6.00 15.44 -8.88
C GLN A 49 -6.80 16.58 -8.24
N GLN A 50 -6.94 16.60 -6.91
CA GLN A 50 -7.63 17.68 -6.21
C GLN A 50 -6.94 19.04 -6.41
N ARG A 51 -5.60 19.08 -6.31
CA ARG A 51 -4.83 20.32 -6.53
C ARG A 51 -4.94 20.81 -7.96
N MET A 52 -4.91 19.91 -8.94
CA MET A 52 -5.09 20.27 -10.35
C MET A 52 -6.48 20.85 -10.62
N LEU A 53 -7.54 20.27 -10.03
CA LEU A 53 -8.90 20.77 -10.15
C LEU A 53 -9.05 22.16 -9.53
N ALA A 54 -8.48 22.37 -8.33
CA ALA A 54 -8.47 23.67 -7.68
C ALA A 54 -7.75 24.73 -8.53
N LEU A 55 -6.56 24.41 -9.04
CA LEU A 55 -5.80 25.29 -9.92
C LEU A 55 -6.58 25.62 -11.20
N GLN A 56 -7.23 24.63 -11.82
CA GLN A 56 -8.05 24.85 -13.00
C GLN A 56 -9.20 25.83 -12.72
N GLN A 57 -9.87 25.69 -11.57
CA GLN A 57 -10.94 26.61 -11.17
C GLN A 57 -10.44 28.04 -10.94
N GLU A 58 -9.29 28.20 -10.29
CA GLU A 58 -8.67 29.51 -10.08
C GLU A 58 -8.35 30.20 -11.42
N LEU A 59 -7.77 29.47 -12.37
CA LEU A 59 -7.48 29.99 -13.71
C LEU A 59 -8.73 30.34 -14.50
N GLN A 60 -9.80 29.54 -14.38
CA GLN A 60 -11.09 29.84 -15.00
C GLN A 60 -11.74 31.10 -14.42
N ASN A 61 -11.60 31.34 -13.12
CA ASN A 61 -12.10 32.54 -12.47
C ASN A 61 -11.30 33.78 -12.89
N TYR A 62 -9.97 33.67 -13.01
CA TYR A 62 -9.12 34.75 -13.49
C TYR A 62 -9.46 35.17 -14.93
N ASN A 63 -9.70 34.21 -15.84
CA ASN A 63 -10.08 34.50 -17.23
C ASN A 63 -11.50 35.07 -17.41
N LYS A 64 -12.34 35.07 -16.37
CA LYS A 64 -13.70 35.62 -16.41
C LYS A 64 -13.77 37.09 -15.93
N LEU A 65 -12.69 37.61 -15.36
CA LEU A 65 -12.50 39.02 -15.00
C LEU A 65 -11.86 39.79 -16.16
#